data_AF-A7HE89-F1
#
_entry.id   AF-A7HE89-F1
#
_cell.length_a   1.000
_cell.length_b   1.000
_cell.length_c   1.000
_cell.angle_alpha   90.00
_cell.angle_beta   90.00
_cell.angle_gamma   90.00
#
_symmetry.space_group_name_H-M   'P 1'
#
loop_
_entity.id
_entity.type
_entity.pdbx_description
1 polymer ?
#
loop_
_entity_poly.entity_id
_entity_poly.type
_entity_poly.pdbx_seq_one_letter_code
_entity_poly.pdbx_strand_id
1 'polypeptide(L)'
;MALLGGCVVEPPPPPAPMCAPAAEAGRGGTPDQPTAQECETPVPVFEQGGEVGRICPEQARSYGLTVVDLSDDWAPMALRDPDDLVQLPQPYRATYVALANEEFPAGDDGERARRDGFLEPYGIFPSFRVLAQRLLDDERHGCHAFVDAASIQALASAPRPASAARSPSVRSALAALEQRLICDRLLPPARRTPRWRLQEALEAYQRKHAIVSWGVLDRETRRALAEDSRELDFRALLRSLRARVVDAAGLLEDGSAAADRGTILSRRIDGDAFHATDRLEPLEGGAPDVISPATEAAAEALGWIDGEAAAGFFRARGFGATRRLLVAVRLPPAPAYHAEHMELRAEIDRGDVWYELPTWRGRITNRPTLTLYARTPGGEEVALVRWPTTIGGWKKEVGSRGRVGLRYKNSDVGKRLWRFVVASPAWLPPPQTPARALVHRAHGARKWLPDTDLLGPGYASAYGLVMLPHLRPVEGAEGTLWYDNGIRTHGSVNYHSILGSESHGCHRLFNHAAVQLASFLLQHRQHVRHGLVARPFVHEFTWRGMTLRHPIPHRGYRFELTPPVEVEVLEGRVRGKIRRVPQRLVSLSRRTKAPPGATGATAAEASAPALR
;
A
#
# COMPACT_ATOMS: atom_id res chain seq x y z
N MET A 1 65.62 -19.17 28.40
CA MET A 1 66.46 -18.55 27.36
C MET A 1 66.03 -19.10 26.01
N ALA A 2 66.09 -18.25 25.00
CA ALA A 2 65.41 -18.35 23.72
C ALA A 2 65.98 -19.44 22.78
N LEU A 3 65.12 -19.91 21.84
CA LEU A 3 65.39 -20.28 20.43
C LEU A 3 66.32 -21.50 20.19
N LEU A 4 66.28 -22.27 19.10
CA LEU A 4 65.44 -22.47 17.92
C LEU A 4 66.04 -23.71 17.21
N GLY A 5 65.24 -24.41 16.42
CA GLY A 5 65.72 -25.01 15.16
C GLY A 5 65.99 -26.51 15.16
N GLY A 6 65.02 -27.26 14.61
CA GLY A 6 65.23 -28.62 14.13
C GLY A 6 64.22 -28.95 13.03
N CYS A 7 64.68 -29.02 11.78
CA CYS A 7 63.97 -29.66 10.67
C CYS A 7 64.42 -31.12 10.60
N VAL A 8 63.50 -32.08 10.66
CA VAL A 8 63.68 -33.43 10.07
C VAL A 8 62.33 -33.93 9.52
N VAL A 9 62.40 -34.55 8.35
CA VAL A 9 61.35 -35.04 7.45
C VAL A 9 60.52 -36.18 8.05
N GLU A 10 59.20 -36.16 7.85
CA GLU A 10 58.24 -37.21 8.27
C GLU A 10 57.97 -38.26 7.15
N PRO A 11 57.78 -39.56 7.48
CA PRO A 11 57.55 -40.65 6.52
C PRO A 11 56.07 -40.82 6.11
N PRO A 12 55.75 -41.55 5.00
CA PRO A 12 54.41 -41.61 4.43
C PRO A 12 53.46 -42.60 5.15
N PRO A 13 52.13 -42.37 5.12
CA PRO A 13 51.14 -43.26 5.74
C PRO A 13 50.78 -44.51 4.89
N PRO A 14 50.27 -45.59 5.55
CA PRO A 14 50.06 -46.94 4.98
C PRO A 14 48.76 -47.11 4.14
N PRO A 15 48.61 -48.24 3.40
CA PRO A 15 47.62 -48.38 2.32
C PRO A 15 46.21 -48.78 2.77
N ALA A 16 45.23 -48.42 1.93
CA ALA A 16 43.81 -48.76 2.06
C ALA A 16 43.50 -50.23 1.68
N PRO A 17 42.50 -50.87 2.31
CA PRO A 17 42.09 -52.24 1.96
C PRO A 17 40.99 -52.29 0.89
N MET A 18 41.13 -53.21 -0.08
CA MET A 18 40.12 -53.60 -1.07
C MET A 18 39.48 -54.97 -0.74
N CYS A 19 38.14 -54.98 -0.75
CA CYS A 19 37.14 -55.94 -1.27
C CYS A 19 37.30 -57.48 -1.19
N ALA A 20 36.20 -58.14 -0.73
CA ALA A 20 35.60 -59.36 -1.31
C ALA A 20 34.12 -59.55 -0.82
N PRO A 21 33.25 -60.33 -1.52
CA PRO A 21 31.85 -59.94 -1.75
C PRO A 21 30.71 -60.86 -1.21
N ALA A 22 29.51 -60.25 -1.23
CA ALA A 22 28.14 -60.74 -1.45
C ALA A 22 27.46 -61.80 -0.54
N ALA A 23 26.49 -61.32 0.26
CA ALA A 23 25.26 -62.03 0.62
C ALA A 23 24.08 -61.02 0.62
N GLU A 24 22.92 -61.49 0.18
CA GLU A 24 21.74 -60.74 -0.27
C GLU A 24 21.22 -59.69 0.74
N ALA A 25 21.32 -58.42 0.36
CA ALA A 25 20.70 -57.31 1.09
C ALA A 25 19.33 -57.00 0.49
N GLY A 26 18.32 -56.99 1.36
CA GLY A 26 16.93 -56.73 1.05
C GLY A 26 16.71 -55.47 0.22
N ARG A 27 15.72 -55.56 -0.67
CA ARG A 27 15.22 -54.47 -1.50
C ARG A 27 15.09 -53.19 -0.66
N GLY A 28 15.93 -52.21 -0.99
CA GLY A 28 15.90 -50.88 -0.40
C GLY A 28 14.51 -50.29 -0.54
N GLY A 29 13.91 -49.94 0.59
CA GLY A 29 12.72 -49.11 0.63
C GLY A 29 13.04 -47.78 -0.04
N THR A 30 12.23 -47.42 -1.01
CA THR A 30 12.06 -46.06 -1.51
C THR A 30 11.93 -45.09 -0.33
N PRO A 31 12.42 -43.83 -0.40
CA PRO A 31 12.09 -42.82 0.60
C PRO A 31 10.57 -42.76 0.70
N ASP A 32 10.07 -43.09 1.88
CA ASP A 32 8.64 -43.22 2.15
C ASP A 32 7.94 -41.92 1.75
N GLN A 33 7.00 -42.01 0.80
CA GLN A 33 6.11 -40.90 0.52
C GLN A 33 5.37 -40.57 1.81
N PRO A 34 5.16 -39.28 2.15
CA PRO A 34 4.48 -38.93 3.38
C PRO A 34 3.07 -39.53 3.38
N THR A 35 2.87 -40.61 4.15
CA THR A 35 1.54 -41.10 4.47
C THR A 35 0.89 -40.01 5.30
N ALA A 36 -0.06 -39.30 4.68
CA ALA A 36 -0.89 -38.32 5.34
C ALA A 36 -1.43 -38.95 6.64
N GLN A 37 -1.04 -38.41 7.78
CA GLN A 37 -1.86 -38.51 8.98
C GLN A 37 -3.25 -38.02 8.54
N GLU A 38 -4.33 -38.77 8.80
CA GLU A 38 -5.66 -38.45 8.26
C GLU A 38 -6.14 -37.07 8.75
N CYS A 39 -5.80 -36.01 8.01
CA CYS A 39 -6.35 -34.68 8.18
C CYS A 39 -7.54 -34.53 7.23
N GLU A 40 -8.60 -33.88 7.69
CA GLU A 40 -9.85 -33.77 6.93
C GLU A 40 -9.67 -33.02 5.60
N THR A 41 -8.71 -32.08 5.52
CA THR A 41 -8.50 -31.24 4.33
C THR A 41 -7.01 -31.10 3.99
N PRO A 42 -6.39 -32.10 3.34
CA PRO A 42 -5.01 -32.01 2.90
C PRO A 42 -4.86 -31.00 1.73
N VAL A 43 -3.77 -30.23 1.74
CA VAL A 43 -3.48 -29.21 0.72
C VAL A 43 -2.50 -29.75 -0.33
N PRO A 44 -2.72 -29.44 -1.62
CA PRO A 44 -1.81 -29.83 -2.70
C PRO A 44 -0.45 -29.15 -2.56
N VAL A 45 0.62 -29.94 -2.74
CA VAL A 45 2.01 -29.49 -2.79
C VAL A 45 2.39 -29.24 -4.24
N PHE A 46 2.92 -28.07 -4.53
CA PHE A 46 3.34 -27.69 -5.88
C PHE A 46 4.85 -27.57 -5.99
N GLU A 47 5.41 -28.16 -7.05
CA GLU A 47 6.80 -28.00 -7.46
C GLU A 47 6.89 -27.98 -8.99
N GLN A 48 7.69 -27.06 -9.54
CA GLN A 48 7.96 -26.95 -10.99
C GLN A 48 6.70 -26.95 -11.89
N GLY A 49 5.61 -26.32 -11.43
CA GLY A 49 4.36 -26.20 -12.17
C GLY A 49 3.42 -27.41 -12.09
N GLY A 50 3.78 -28.45 -11.34
CA GLY A 50 2.97 -29.64 -11.11
C GLY A 50 2.54 -29.80 -9.66
N GLU A 51 1.40 -30.45 -9.44
CA GLU A 51 1.05 -30.98 -8.13
C GLU A 51 1.81 -32.30 -7.91
N VAL A 52 2.66 -32.35 -6.89
CA VAL A 52 3.57 -33.49 -6.62
C VAL A 52 3.12 -34.36 -5.44
N GLY A 53 2.11 -33.90 -4.70
CA GLY A 53 1.57 -34.61 -3.54
C GLY A 53 0.57 -33.75 -2.76
N ARG A 54 0.17 -34.23 -1.59
CA ARG A 54 -0.69 -33.47 -0.66
C ARG A 54 -0.17 -33.61 0.76
N ILE A 55 -0.35 -32.58 1.58
CA ILE A 55 0.13 -32.55 2.97
C ILE A 55 -0.91 -31.91 3.89
N CYS A 56 -0.91 -32.27 5.17
CA CYS A 56 -1.71 -31.58 6.16
C CYS A 56 -1.10 -30.19 6.44
N PRO A 57 -1.91 -29.10 6.49
CA PRO A 57 -1.41 -27.76 6.73
C PRO A 57 -0.50 -27.61 7.95
N GLU A 58 -0.81 -28.34 9.02
CA GLU A 58 -0.11 -28.33 10.32
C GLU A 58 1.28 -28.97 10.21
N GLN A 59 1.46 -29.89 9.27
CA GLN A 59 2.72 -30.57 9.00
C GLN A 59 3.59 -29.83 7.99
N ALA A 60 3.02 -28.94 7.16
CA ALA A 60 3.74 -28.29 6.07
C ALA A 60 5.08 -27.66 6.52
N ARG A 61 5.08 -26.97 7.67
CA ARG A 61 6.28 -26.33 8.22
C ARG A 61 7.41 -27.32 8.54
N SER A 62 7.11 -28.53 9.05
CA SER A 62 8.16 -29.52 9.38
C SER A 62 8.84 -30.11 8.14
N TYR A 63 8.21 -30.02 6.98
CA TYR A 63 8.76 -30.41 5.68
C TYR A 63 9.41 -29.24 4.91
N GLY A 64 9.52 -28.06 5.55
CA GLY A 64 10.04 -26.85 4.94
C GLY A 64 9.14 -26.29 3.83
N LEU A 65 7.83 -26.52 3.95
CA LEU A 65 6.80 -25.98 3.06
C LEU A 65 6.02 -24.86 3.76
N THR A 66 5.58 -23.90 2.97
CA THR A 66 4.70 -22.80 3.40
C THR A 66 3.34 -22.98 2.76
N VAL A 67 2.28 -22.95 3.57
CA VAL A 67 0.90 -22.95 3.07
C VAL A 67 0.52 -21.53 2.67
N VAL A 68 0.28 -21.34 1.37
CA VAL A 68 -0.15 -20.06 0.79
C VAL A 68 -1.63 -20.14 0.46
N ASP A 69 -2.40 -19.18 0.98
CA ASP A 69 -3.83 -19.09 0.74
C ASP A 69 -4.12 -18.32 -0.56
N LEU A 70 -4.47 -19.08 -1.61
CA LEU A 70 -4.91 -18.57 -2.92
C LEU A 70 -6.43 -18.48 -3.02
N SER A 71 -7.14 -18.59 -1.89
CA SER A 71 -8.59 -18.60 -1.90
C SER A 71 -9.18 -17.23 -2.23
N ASP A 72 -10.40 -17.25 -2.75
CA ASP A 72 -11.18 -16.05 -3.00
C ASP A 72 -11.65 -15.38 -1.70
N ASP A 73 -11.61 -16.09 -0.56
CA ASP A 73 -12.03 -15.61 0.76
C ASP A 73 -10.85 -15.07 1.62
N TRP A 74 -9.67 -14.97 1.02
CA TRP A 74 -8.48 -14.45 1.72
C TRP A 74 -8.69 -13.01 2.19
N ALA A 75 -8.25 -12.76 3.43
CA ALA A 75 -8.03 -11.43 3.97
C ALA A 75 -6.65 -11.40 4.65
N PRO A 76 -5.97 -10.24 4.73
CA PRO A 76 -4.71 -10.11 5.46
C PRO A 76 -4.93 -10.29 6.96
N MET A 77 -3.92 -10.73 7.73
CA MET A 77 -4.01 -11.01 9.17
C MET A 77 -4.78 -9.97 9.99
N ALA A 78 -4.54 -8.67 9.75
CA ALA A 78 -5.22 -7.58 10.47
C ALA A 78 -6.75 -7.52 10.23
N LEU A 79 -7.24 -8.11 9.14
CA LEU A 79 -8.63 -8.17 8.73
C LEU A 79 -9.23 -9.59 8.77
N ARG A 80 -8.48 -10.58 9.28
CA ARG A 80 -9.01 -11.94 9.51
C ARG A 80 -9.85 -12.01 10.77
N ASP A 81 -10.87 -12.86 10.68
CA ASP A 81 -11.58 -13.33 11.88
C ASP A 81 -10.63 -14.17 12.74
N PRO A 82 -10.83 -14.21 14.07
CA PRO A 82 -10.17 -15.19 14.92
C PRO A 82 -10.65 -16.61 14.60
N ASP A 83 -9.85 -17.63 14.93
CA ASP A 83 -10.23 -19.02 14.75
C ASP A 83 -11.51 -19.39 15.53
N ASP A 84 -11.74 -18.75 16.69
CA ASP A 84 -13.00 -18.78 17.42
C ASP A 84 -13.93 -17.63 16.96
N LEU A 85 -14.69 -17.90 15.89
CA LEU A 85 -15.63 -16.96 15.27
C LEU A 85 -16.72 -16.43 16.22
N VAL A 86 -16.95 -17.07 17.37
CA VAL A 86 -18.07 -16.76 18.27
C VAL A 86 -17.81 -15.50 19.10
N GLN A 87 -16.55 -15.14 19.36
CA GLN A 87 -16.26 -14.12 20.38
C GLN A 87 -15.98 -12.72 19.83
N LEU A 88 -15.27 -12.57 18.71
CA LEU A 88 -14.77 -11.26 18.24
C LEU A 88 -14.72 -11.13 16.69
N PRO A 89 -15.86 -11.19 15.99
CA PRO A 89 -15.88 -11.12 14.52
C PRO A 89 -15.31 -9.80 14.01
N GLN A 90 -14.58 -9.85 12.88
CA GLN A 90 -13.98 -8.68 12.23
C GLN A 90 -14.98 -8.05 11.24
N PRO A 91 -15.69 -6.96 11.59
CA PRO A 91 -16.83 -6.46 10.80
C PRO A 91 -16.47 -6.01 9.38
N TYR A 92 -15.22 -5.66 9.11
CA TYR A 92 -14.81 -5.23 7.76
C TYR A 92 -14.37 -6.39 6.85
N ARG A 93 -14.23 -7.62 7.38
CA ARG A 93 -13.72 -8.75 6.59
C ARG A 93 -14.63 -9.08 5.41
N ALA A 94 -15.93 -9.19 5.64
CA ALA A 94 -16.89 -9.50 4.57
C ALA A 94 -16.85 -8.45 3.45
N THR A 95 -16.79 -7.15 3.80
CA THR A 95 -16.62 -6.07 2.83
C THR A 95 -15.28 -6.18 2.09
N TYR A 96 -14.17 -6.43 2.79
CA TYR A 96 -12.86 -6.61 2.17
C TYR A 96 -12.88 -7.73 1.13
N VAL A 97 -13.40 -8.91 1.50
CA VAL A 97 -13.50 -10.08 0.62
C VAL A 97 -14.39 -9.79 -0.59
N ALA A 98 -15.56 -9.17 -0.40
CA ALA A 98 -16.42 -8.78 -1.51
C ALA A 98 -15.69 -7.83 -2.49
N LEU A 99 -15.04 -6.79 -1.95
CA LEU A 99 -14.30 -5.83 -2.76
C LEU A 99 -13.10 -6.44 -3.49
N ALA A 100 -12.36 -7.37 -2.87
CA ALA A 100 -11.29 -8.14 -3.50
C ALA A 100 -11.82 -9.02 -4.65
N ASN A 101 -13.06 -9.48 -4.54
CA ASN A 101 -13.78 -10.24 -5.56
C ASN A 101 -14.47 -9.35 -6.62
N GLU A 102 -14.25 -8.04 -6.58
CA GLU A 102 -14.93 -7.01 -7.40
C GLU A 102 -16.46 -7.07 -7.32
N GLU A 103 -16.94 -7.53 -6.16
CA GLU A 103 -18.34 -7.49 -5.77
C GLU A 103 -18.56 -6.23 -4.94
N PHE A 104 -19.45 -5.35 -5.40
CA PHE A 104 -19.68 -4.05 -4.78
C PHE A 104 -21.00 -4.07 -3.99
N PRO A 105 -20.96 -4.19 -2.65
CA PRO A 105 -22.17 -4.23 -1.82
C PRO A 105 -23.02 -2.96 -1.99
N ALA A 106 -24.31 -3.04 -1.67
CA ALA A 106 -25.14 -1.85 -1.62
C ALA A 106 -24.68 -0.91 -0.49
N GLY A 107 -24.72 0.40 -0.75
CA GLY A 107 -24.32 1.44 0.20
C GLY A 107 -23.17 2.30 -0.31
N ASP A 108 -22.81 3.33 0.46
CA ASP A 108 -21.84 4.35 0.04
C ASP A 108 -20.46 3.73 -0.28
N ASP A 109 -19.96 2.83 0.59
CA ASP A 109 -18.68 2.14 0.40
C ASP A 109 -18.60 1.36 -0.92
N GLY A 110 -19.67 0.65 -1.29
CA GLY A 110 -19.71 -0.12 -2.54
C GLY A 110 -19.90 0.75 -3.78
N GLU A 111 -20.71 1.81 -3.70
CA GLU A 111 -20.83 2.80 -4.78
C GLU A 111 -19.52 3.57 -5.00
N ARG A 112 -18.80 3.85 -3.91
CA ARG A 112 -17.45 4.39 -3.96
C ARG A 112 -16.49 3.43 -4.64
N ALA A 113 -16.46 2.17 -4.20
CA ALA A 113 -15.62 1.13 -4.77
C ALA A 113 -15.88 0.91 -6.26
N ARG A 114 -17.14 0.91 -6.70
CA ARG A 114 -17.52 0.80 -8.11
C ARG A 114 -16.96 1.95 -8.95
N ARG A 115 -16.97 3.18 -8.41
CA ARG A 115 -16.43 4.36 -9.08
C ARG A 115 -14.91 4.35 -9.14
N ASP A 116 -14.27 4.01 -8.02
CA ASP A 116 -12.82 3.94 -7.96
C ASP A 116 -12.34 2.83 -8.91
N GLY A 117 -12.86 1.61 -8.79
CA GLY A 117 -12.39 0.45 -9.53
C GLY A 117 -10.92 0.12 -9.20
N PHE A 118 -10.53 -1.15 -9.36
CA PHE A 118 -9.14 -1.59 -9.18
C PHE A 118 -8.50 -1.11 -7.87
N LEU A 119 -8.94 -1.69 -6.75
CA LEU A 119 -8.65 -1.19 -5.41
C LEU A 119 -7.27 -1.61 -4.86
N GLU A 120 -6.43 -2.23 -5.69
CA GLU A 120 -5.10 -2.72 -5.30
C GLU A 120 -4.19 -1.63 -4.72
N PRO A 121 -4.04 -0.43 -5.33
CA PRO A 121 -3.29 0.68 -4.72
C PRO A 121 -3.85 1.12 -3.36
N TYR A 122 -5.12 0.78 -3.08
CA TYR A 122 -5.82 1.04 -1.83
C TYR A 122 -5.77 -0.12 -0.84
N GLY A 123 -4.93 -1.13 -1.07
CA GLY A 123 -4.69 -2.23 -0.13
C GLY A 123 -5.67 -3.40 -0.24
N ILE A 124 -6.53 -3.40 -1.26
CA ILE A 124 -7.46 -4.51 -1.55
C ILE A 124 -6.98 -5.17 -2.84
N PHE A 125 -6.22 -6.24 -2.70
CA PHE A 125 -5.72 -7.02 -3.84
C PHE A 125 -6.86 -7.84 -4.45
N PRO A 126 -6.99 -7.90 -5.78
CA PRO A 126 -8.01 -8.72 -6.42
C PRO A 126 -7.82 -10.19 -6.07
N SER A 127 -8.92 -10.94 -6.00
CA SER A 127 -8.86 -12.40 -5.82
C SER A 127 -8.28 -13.09 -7.04
N PHE A 128 -7.82 -14.33 -6.87
CA PHE A 128 -7.31 -15.12 -7.99
C PHE A 128 -8.42 -15.45 -8.99
N ARG A 129 -9.69 -15.55 -8.57
CA ARG A 129 -10.83 -15.61 -9.50
C ARG A 129 -10.89 -14.41 -10.44
N VAL A 130 -10.76 -13.19 -9.92
CA VAL A 130 -10.79 -11.95 -10.72
C VAL A 130 -9.59 -11.90 -11.68
N LEU A 131 -8.41 -12.25 -11.20
CA LEU A 131 -7.19 -12.25 -12.01
C LEU A 131 -7.19 -13.34 -13.09
N ALA A 132 -7.70 -14.53 -12.78
CA ALA A 132 -7.90 -15.61 -13.74
C ALA A 132 -8.87 -15.17 -14.85
N GLN A 133 -9.98 -14.53 -14.51
CA GLN A 133 -10.92 -13.97 -15.50
C GLN A 133 -10.25 -12.97 -16.44
N ARG A 134 -9.36 -12.11 -15.91
CA ARG A 134 -8.60 -11.15 -16.72
C ARG A 134 -7.63 -11.85 -17.66
N LEU A 135 -6.83 -12.78 -17.16
CA LEU A 135 -5.84 -13.52 -17.96
C LEU A 135 -6.49 -14.38 -19.06
N LEU A 136 -7.69 -14.91 -18.81
CA LEU A 136 -8.44 -15.74 -19.75
C LEU A 136 -9.32 -14.93 -20.72
N ASP A 137 -9.26 -13.60 -20.67
CA ASP A 137 -10.05 -12.71 -21.53
C ASP A 137 -9.41 -12.54 -22.91
N ASP A 138 -9.39 -13.64 -23.69
CA ASP A 138 -8.75 -13.71 -25.00
C ASP A 138 -9.32 -12.66 -25.98
N GLU A 139 -10.60 -12.31 -25.86
CA GLU A 139 -11.23 -11.24 -26.66
C GLU A 139 -10.59 -9.88 -26.38
N ARG A 140 -10.46 -9.50 -25.09
CA ARG A 140 -9.79 -8.25 -24.71
C ARG A 140 -8.34 -8.25 -25.16
N HIS A 141 -7.60 -9.34 -24.91
CA HIS A 141 -6.21 -9.44 -25.31
C HIS A 141 -6.05 -9.34 -26.84
N GLY A 142 -6.92 -10.00 -27.62
CA GLY A 142 -6.94 -9.90 -29.08
C GLY A 142 -7.27 -8.50 -29.60
N CYS A 143 -8.14 -7.74 -28.91
CA CYS A 143 -8.44 -6.35 -29.26
C CYS A 143 -7.18 -5.46 -29.28
N HIS A 144 -6.25 -5.69 -28.34
CA HIS A 144 -5.03 -4.90 -28.23
C HIS A 144 -4.08 -5.05 -29.43
N ALA A 145 -4.14 -6.17 -30.17
CA ALA A 145 -3.31 -6.40 -31.36
C ALA A 145 -3.57 -5.39 -32.50
N PHE A 146 -4.74 -4.73 -32.49
CA PHE A 146 -5.13 -3.74 -33.49
C PHE A 146 -4.84 -2.29 -33.06
N VAL A 147 -4.21 -2.08 -31.89
CA VAL A 147 -3.90 -0.75 -31.37
C VAL A 147 -2.47 -0.36 -31.73
N ASP A 148 -2.30 0.80 -32.38
CA ASP A 148 -0.97 1.37 -32.65
C ASP A 148 -0.34 1.96 -31.37
N ALA A 149 0.26 1.10 -30.56
CA ALA A 149 0.96 1.49 -29.34
C ALA A 149 2.20 2.38 -29.61
N ALA A 150 2.81 2.28 -30.80
CA ALA A 150 3.99 3.09 -31.15
C ALA A 150 3.64 4.58 -31.21
N SER A 151 2.43 4.92 -31.68
CA SER A 151 1.91 6.29 -31.63
C SER A 151 1.87 6.87 -30.20
N ILE A 152 1.54 6.06 -29.18
CA ILE A 152 1.51 6.49 -27.77
C ILE A 152 2.93 6.71 -27.25
N GLN A 153 3.86 5.79 -27.57
CA GLN A 153 5.25 5.89 -27.15
C GLN A 153 5.98 7.10 -27.74
N ALA A 154 5.69 7.43 -29.00
CA ALA A 154 6.35 8.52 -29.74
C ALA A 154 6.11 9.91 -29.14
N LEU A 155 5.14 10.08 -28.23
CA LEU A 155 4.93 11.35 -27.54
C LEU A 155 6.08 11.66 -26.57
N ALA A 156 6.81 12.76 -26.77
CA ALA A 156 7.87 13.16 -25.84
C ALA A 156 7.32 13.52 -24.43
N SER A 157 6.10 14.07 -24.36
CA SER A 157 5.46 14.49 -23.11
C SER A 157 3.93 14.45 -23.24
N ALA A 158 3.23 14.56 -22.10
CA ALA A 158 1.78 14.66 -22.09
C ALA A 158 1.32 15.86 -22.94
N PRO A 159 0.38 15.67 -23.89
CA PRO A 159 0.01 16.72 -24.82
C PRO A 159 -0.70 17.88 -24.10
N ARG A 160 -0.31 19.12 -24.41
CA ARG A 160 -0.99 20.31 -23.89
C ARG A 160 -2.37 20.48 -24.55
N PRO A 161 -3.36 21.06 -23.84
CA PRO A 161 -4.71 21.24 -24.35
C PRO A 161 -4.82 21.95 -25.72
N ALA A 162 -3.91 22.89 -26.00
CA ALA A 162 -3.88 23.67 -27.24
C ALA A 162 -3.11 23.00 -28.39
N SER A 163 -2.17 22.10 -28.11
CA SER A 163 -1.34 21.44 -29.13
C SER A 163 -1.99 20.16 -29.68
N ALA A 164 -2.85 19.51 -28.89
CA ALA A 164 -3.54 18.27 -29.27
C ALA A 164 -4.41 18.38 -30.52
N ALA A 165 -4.97 19.57 -30.80
CA ALA A 165 -5.79 19.79 -31.99
C ALA A 165 -4.96 19.94 -33.28
N ARG A 166 -3.67 20.35 -33.18
CA ARG A 166 -2.89 20.81 -34.34
C ARG A 166 -1.92 19.76 -34.89
N SER A 167 -1.38 18.86 -34.07
CA SER A 167 -0.41 17.85 -34.53
C SER A 167 -1.06 16.53 -34.97
N PRO A 168 -0.79 16.00 -36.18
CA PRO A 168 -1.19 14.65 -36.58
C PRO A 168 -0.72 13.54 -35.62
N SER A 169 0.51 13.63 -35.12
CA SER A 169 1.07 12.62 -34.21
C SER A 169 0.32 12.57 -32.87
N VAL A 170 -0.10 13.72 -32.35
CA VAL A 170 -0.88 13.78 -31.10
C VAL A 170 -2.28 13.22 -31.31
N ARG A 171 -2.90 13.46 -32.47
CA ARG A 171 -4.20 12.87 -32.80
C ARG A 171 -4.11 11.34 -32.90
N SER A 172 -3.07 10.82 -33.55
CA SER A 172 -2.81 9.38 -33.63
C SER A 172 -2.67 8.75 -32.25
N ALA A 173 -1.85 9.35 -31.38
CA ALA A 173 -1.62 8.88 -30.02
C ALA A 173 -2.89 8.91 -29.16
N LEU A 174 -3.73 9.96 -29.29
CA LEU A 174 -5.01 10.03 -28.58
C LEU A 174 -6.00 8.98 -29.09
N ALA A 175 -6.05 8.74 -30.41
CA ALA A 175 -6.88 7.69 -30.97
C ALA A 175 -6.44 6.30 -30.48
N ALA A 176 -5.14 6.00 -30.50
CA ALA A 176 -4.58 4.76 -29.97
C ALA A 176 -4.86 4.60 -28.46
N LEU A 177 -4.74 5.68 -27.68
CA LEU A 177 -5.08 5.69 -26.26
C LEU A 177 -6.57 5.38 -26.04
N GLU A 178 -7.48 6.04 -26.76
CA GLU A 178 -8.91 5.76 -26.67
C GLU A 178 -9.22 4.30 -27.01
N GLN A 179 -8.62 3.77 -28.08
CA GLN A 179 -8.79 2.36 -28.45
C GLN A 179 -8.25 1.39 -27.40
N ARG A 180 -7.08 1.68 -26.80
CA ARG A 180 -6.53 0.89 -25.69
C ARG A 180 -7.51 0.81 -24.53
N LEU A 181 -8.06 1.96 -24.12
CA LEU A 181 -9.02 2.03 -23.02
C LEU A 181 -10.37 1.39 -23.34
N ILE A 182 -10.77 1.39 -24.62
CA ILE A 182 -11.95 0.64 -25.11
C ILE A 182 -11.71 -0.87 -25.02
N CYS A 183 -10.55 -1.36 -25.49
CA CYS A 183 -10.19 -2.78 -25.35
C CYS A 183 -10.19 -3.21 -23.88
N ASP A 184 -9.62 -2.39 -22.98
CA ASP A 184 -9.65 -2.65 -21.53
C ASP A 184 -11.03 -2.49 -20.86
N ARG A 185 -12.07 -2.14 -21.64
CA ARG A 185 -13.45 -1.87 -21.18
C ARG A 185 -13.54 -0.76 -20.12
N LEU A 186 -12.58 0.17 -20.13
CA LEU A 186 -12.53 1.34 -19.25
C LEU A 186 -13.17 2.58 -19.88
N LEU A 187 -13.32 2.57 -21.20
CA LEU A 187 -13.96 3.63 -21.95
C LEU A 187 -14.99 3.04 -22.93
N PRO A 188 -16.27 3.46 -22.89
CA PRO A 188 -17.23 2.99 -23.87
C PRO A 188 -16.92 3.58 -25.26
N PRO A 189 -17.16 2.84 -26.36
CA PRO A 189 -16.96 3.36 -27.71
C PRO A 189 -17.89 4.55 -27.97
N ALA A 190 -17.34 5.64 -28.50
CA ALA A 190 -18.08 6.87 -28.78
C ALA A 190 -17.49 7.60 -30.00
N ARG A 191 -18.34 8.33 -30.75
CA ARG A 191 -17.89 9.18 -31.86
C ARG A 191 -16.97 10.32 -31.40
N ARG A 192 -17.15 10.79 -30.16
CA ARG A 192 -16.31 11.82 -29.54
C ARG A 192 -16.27 11.63 -28.04
N THR A 193 -15.09 11.39 -27.50
CA THR A 193 -14.87 11.24 -26.06
C THR A 193 -14.66 12.60 -25.39
N PRO A 194 -15.49 13.01 -24.41
CA PRO A 194 -15.21 14.18 -23.60
C PRO A 194 -13.91 14.00 -22.80
N ARG A 195 -13.09 15.06 -22.69
CA ARG A 195 -11.79 15.00 -21.99
C ARG A 195 -11.86 14.46 -20.56
N TRP A 196 -12.90 14.83 -19.82
CA TRP A 196 -13.08 14.37 -18.44
C TRP A 196 -13.32 12.86 -18.35
N ARG A 197 -14.06 12.27 -19.30
CA ARG A 197 -14.26 10.80 -19.37
C ARG A 197 -12.97 10.08 -19.72
N LEU A 198 -12.19 10.63 -20.66
CA LEU A 198 -10.88 10.08 -21.00
C LEU A 198 -9.93 10.11 -19.80
N GLN A 199 -9.95 11.20 -19.03
CA GLN A 199 -9.17 11.32 -17.80
C GLN A 199 -9.61 10.29 -16.76
N GLU A 200 -10.92 10.13 -16.49
CA GLU A 200 -11.44 9.12 -15.55
C GLU A 200 -11.05 7.69 -15.96
N ALA A 201 -11.17 7.36 -17.26
CA ALA A 201 -10.75 6.07 -17.80
C ALA A 201 -9.24 5.85 -17.65
N LEU A 202 -8.43 6.90 -17.84
CA LEU A 202 -6.98 6.82 -17.66
C LEU A 202 -6.59 6.69 -16.17
N GLU A 203 -7.32 7.34 -15.26
CA GLU A 203 -7.14 7.14 -13.82
C GLU A 203 -7.48 5.70 -13.39
N ALA A 204 -8.54 5.12 -13.95
CA ALA A 204 -8.88 3.72 -13.73
C ALA A 204 -7.79 2.77 -14.28
N TYR A 205 -7.29 3.03 -15.49
CA TYR A 205 -6.16 2.29 -16.07
C TYR A 205 -4.92 2.36 -15.18
N GLN A 206 -4.58 3.55 -14.70
CA GLN A 206 -3.45 3.76 -13.80
C GLN A 206 -3.61 2.96 -12.51
N ARG A 207 -4.80 2.97 -11.89
CA ARG A 207 -5.08 2.15 -10.70
C ARG A 207 -4.96 0.65 -10.98
N LYS A 208 -5.53 0.16 -12.10
CA LYS A 208 -5.45 -1.24 -12.56
C LYS A 208 -4.01 -1.76 -12.62
N HIS A 209 -3.07 -0.90 -12.99
CA HIS A 209 -1.67 -1.28 -13.17
C HIS A 209 -0.74 -0.74 -12.08
N ALA A 210 -1.28 -0.36 -10.92
CA ALA A 210 -0.51 0.18 -9.79
C ALA A 210 0.38 1.38 -10.17
N ILE A 211 -0.12 2.26 -11.04
CA ILE A 211 0.54 3.51 -11.45
C ILE A 211 -0.05 4.66 -10.65
N VAL A 212 0.80 5.37 -9.93
CA VAL A 212 0.39 6.45 -9.02
C VAL A 212 0.45 7.79 -9.77
N SER A 213 -0.66 8.17 -10.41
CA SER A 213 -0.75 9.36 -11.25
C SER A 213 -2.12 10.05 -11.17
N TRP A 214 -2.31 11.10 -11.98
CA TRP A 214 -3.44 12.05 -11.97
C TRP A 214 -4.32 11.96 -13.23
N GLY A 215 -4.41 10.80 -13.87
CA GLY A 215 -5.12 10.68 -15.15
C GLY A 215 -4.42 11.41 -16.29
N VAL A 216 -3.10 11.55 -16.19
CA VAL A 216 -2.26 12.17 -17.21
C VAL A 216 -1.39 11.14 -17.90
N LEU A 217 -1.12 11.36 -19.18
CA LEU A 217 -0.27 10.49 -19.99
C LEU A 217 1.21 10.74 -19.71
N ASP A 218 1.65 10.44 -18.48
CA ASP A 218 3.04 10.53 -18.06
C ASP A 218 3.93 9.42 -18.65
N ARG A 219 5.22 9.44 -18.31
CA ARG A 219 6.20 8.48 -18.85
C ARG A 219 5.86 7.04 -18.45
N GLU A 220 5.43 6.82 -17.23
CA GLU A 220 5.11 5.50 -16.72
C GLU A 220 3.85 4.93 -17.37
N THR A 221 2.80 5.73 -17.41
CA THR A 221 1.54 5.39 -18.06
C THR A 221 1.75 5.03 -19.53
N ARG A 222 2.60 5.78 -20.26
CA ARG A 222 2.94 5.46 -21.66
C ARG A 222 3.70 4.16 -21.83
N ARG A 223 4.62 3.83 -20.91
CA ARG A 223 5.33 2.54 -20.94
C ARG A 223 4.34 1.40 -20.74
N ALA A 224 3.47 1.51 -19.74
CA ALA A 224 2.45 0.49 -19.47
C ALA A 224 1.45 0.35 -20.63
N LEU A 225 0.97 1.43 -21.23
CA LEU A 225 0.05 1.39 -22.38
C LEU A 225 0.63 0.69 -23.62
N ALA A 226 1.95 0.58 -23.70
CA ALA A 226 2.64 -0.07 -24.79
C ALA A 226 3.13 -1.49 -24.45
N GLU A 227 2.91 -1.93 -23.22
CA GLU A 227 3.17 -3.30 -22.81
C GLU A 227 2.07 -4.24 -23.34
N ASP A 228 2.40 -5.51 -23.46
CA ASP A 228 1.40 -6.54 -23.71
C ASP A 228 0.34 -6.57 -22.59
N SER A 229 -0.92 -6.70 -22.99
CA SER A 229 -2.03 -6.66 -22.04
C SER A 229 -2.08 -7.87 -21.10
N ARG A 230 -1.66 -9.05 -21.57
CA ARG A 230 -1.61 -10.28 -20.76
C ARG A 230 -0.44 -10.21 -19.78
N GLU A 231 0.69 -9.67 -20.19
CA GLU A 231 1.82 -9.37 -19.30
C GLU A 231 1.43 -8.39 -18.17
N LEU A 232 0.64 -7.36 -18.47
CA LEU A 232 0.16 -6.44 -17.42
C LEU A 232 -0.77 -7.11 -16.40
N ASP A 233 -1.65 -8.01 -16.84
CA ASP A 233 -2.51 -8.79 -15.94
C ASP A 233 -1.70 -9.84 -15.17
N PHE A 234 -0.65 -10.39 -15.78
CA PHE A 234 0.30 -11.27 -15.11
C PHE A 234 1.07 -10.53 -14.00
N ARG A 235 1.47 -9.27 -14.21
CA ARG A 235 2.05 -8.46 -13.12
C ARG A 235 1.06 -8.23 -11.98
N ALA A 236 -0.23 -8.04 -12.27
CA ALA A 236 -1.27 -7.95 -11.25
C ALA A 236 -1.46 -9.26 -10.47
N LEU A 237 -1.35 -10.40 -11.17
CA LEU A 237 -1.33 -11.73 -10.56
C LEU A 237 -0.14 -11.86 -9.60
N LEU A 238 1.07 -11.48 -10.03
CA LEU A 238 2.27 -11.53 -9.19
C LEU A 238 2.18 -10.61 -7.98
N ARG A 239 1.60 -9.40 -8.09
CA ARG A 239 1.40 -8.52 -6.93
C ARG A 239 0.43 -9.12 -5.90
N SER A 240 -0.62 -9.80 -6.38
CA SER A 240 -1.58 -10.48 -5.49
C SER A 240 -0.96 -11.72 -4.85
N LEU A 241 -0.18 -12.50 -5.60
CA LEU A 241 0.61 -13.62 -5.07
C LEU A 241 1.61 -13.15 -4.01
N ARG A 242 2.34 -12.05 -4.27
CA ARG A 242 3.24 -11.45 -3.27
C ARG A 242 2.50 -11.14 -1.98
N ALA A 243 1.30 -10.56 -2.04
CA ALA A 243 0.53 -10.28 -0.84
C ALA A 243 0.17 -11.55 -0.05
N ARG A 244 -0.08 -12.68 -0.73
CA ARG A 244 -0.32 -13.98 -0.07
C ARG A 244 0.94 -14.59 0.52
N VAL A 245 2.04 -14.55 -0.22
CA VAL A 245 3.34 -15.08 0.20
C VAL A 245 3.86 -14.31 1.42
N VAL A 246 3.83 -12.98 1.36
CA VAL A 246 4.21 -12.08 2.47
C VAL A 246 3.42 -12.41 3.73
N ASP A 247 2.10 -12.54 3.61
CA ASP A 247 1.24 -12.83 4.75
C ASP A 247 1.43 -14.27 5.28
N ALA A 248 1.63 -15.26 4.40
CA ALA A 248 1.83 -16.66 4.80
C ALA A 248 3.20 -16.91 5.45
N ALA A 249 4.24 -16.24 4.95
CA ALA A 249 5.63 -16.42 5.40
C ALA A 249 6.03 -15.44 6.51
N GLY A 250 5.23 -14.42 6.79
CA GLY A 250 5.55 -13.39 7.77
C GLY A 250 6.72 -12.50 7.37
N LEU A 251 6.84 -12.16 6.09
CA LEU A 251 7.96 -11.36 5.59
C LEU A 251 7.60 -9.87 5.55
N LEU A 252 8.61 -8.99 5.63
CA LEU A 252 8.42 -7.56 5.38
C LEU A 252 9.53 -6.95 4.51
N GLU A 253 10.69 -7.59 4.45
CA GLU A 253 11.91 -7.06 3.87
C GLU A 253 11.84 -7.05 2.34
N ASP A 254 11.59 -5.86 1.81
CA ASP A 254 11.29 -5.61 0.41
C ASP A 254 12.48 -4.98 -0.34
N GLY A 255 13.67 -5.01 0.28
CA GLY A 255 14.93 -4.44 -0.19
C GLY A 255 15.05 -2.92 -0.09
N SER A 256 14.05 -2.23 0.47
CA SER A 256 14.08 -0.76 0.54
C SER A 256 15.11 -0.20 1.51
N ALA A 257 15.49 -0.98 2.52
CA ALA A 257 16.48 -0.56 3.52
C ALA A 257 17.92 -0.71 2.98
N ALA A 258 18.21 -1.76 2.22
CA ALA A 258 19.50 -2.00 1.58
C ALA A 258 19.63 -1.38 0.17
N ALA A 259 18.56 -0.74 -0.34
CA ALA A 259 18.47 -0.21 -1.70
C ALA A 259 18.75 -1.27 -2.79
N ASP A 260 18.28 -2.50 -2.55
CA ASP A 260 18.56 -3.69 -3.36
C ASP A 260 17.28 -4.40 -3.82
N ARG A 261 16.16 -3.67 -3.88
CA ARG A 261 14.86 -4.20 -4.33
C ARG A 261 15.01 -5.04 -5.60
N GLY A 262 14.54 -6.28 -5.52
CA GLY A 262 14.61 -7.25 -6.58
C GLY A 262 13.49 -7.13 -7.61
N THR A 263 13.51 -8.09 -8.53
CA THR A 263 12.43 -8.35 -9.49
C THR A 263 11.82 -9.71 -9.22
N ILE A 264 10.62 -9.96 -9.74
CA ILE A 264 9.99 -11.28 -9.73
C ILE A 264 9.87 -11.74 -11.17
N LEU A 265 10.51 -12.85 -11.51
CA LEU A 265 10.64 -13.40 -12.85
C LEU A 265 11.14 -12.34 -13.85
N SER A 266 12.22 -11.63 -13.48
CA SER A 266 12.79 -10.49 -14.21
C SER A 266 11.87 -9.28 -14.40
N ARG A 267 10.72 -9.23 -13.70
CA ARG A 267 9.74 -8.15 -13.82
C ARG A 267 9.77 -7.25 -12.61
N ARG A 268 9.63 -5.95 -12.88
CA ARG A 268 9.18 -4.99 -11.89
C ARG A 268 7.65 -4.93 -11.94
N ILE A 269 7.03 -5.32 -10.83
CA ILE A 269 5.58 -5.50 -10.79
C ILE A 269 4.82 -4.29 -10.25
N ASP A 270 5.49 -3.36 -9.55
CA ASP A 270 4.89 -2.11 -9.04
C ASP A 270 5.30 -0.87 -9.84
N GLY A 271 4.49 0.19 -9.69
CA GLY A 271 4.81 1.50 -10.27
C GLY A 271 5.91 2.28 -9.56
N ASP A 272 6.47 3.27 -10.25
CA ASP A 272 7.64 4.06 -9.88
C ASP A 272 7.53 4.74 -8.52
N ALA A 273 6.32 5.13 -8.13
CA ALA A 273 6.04 5.78 -6.86
C ALA A 273 6.32 4.92 -5.62
N PHE A 274 6.19 3.59 -5.73
CA PHE A 274 6.42 2.66 -4.62
C PHE A 274 7.91 2.45 -4.34
N HIS A 275 8.74 2.82 -5.30
CA HIS A 275 10.21 2.71 -5.28
C HIS A 275 10.89 4.08 -5.05
N ALA A 276 10.17 5.03 -4.47
CA ALA A 276 10.68 6.39 -4.28
C ALA A 276 11.92 6.44 -3.36
N THR A 277 12.11 5.44 -2.51
CA THR A 277 13.24 5.32 -1.57
C THR A 277 14.44 4.59 -2.15
N ASP A 278 14.32 3.89 -3.28
CA ASP A 278 15.40 3.12 -3.90
C ASP A 278 16.57 3.99 -4.39
N ARG A 279 16.38 5.31 -4.46
CA ARG A 279 17.42 6.29 -4.82
C ARG A 279 18.17 6.83 -3.61
N LEU A 280 17.82 6.39 -2.41
CA LEU A 280 18.50 6.77 -1.18
C LEU A 280 19.67 5.82 -0.96
N GLU A 281 20.71 6.32 -0.29
CA GLU A 281 21.81 5.46 0.13
C GLU A 281 21.29 4.32 1.04
N PRO A 282 21.84 3.09 0.90
CA PRO A 282 21.55 1.98 1.79
C PRO A 282 21.74 2.37 3.26
N LEU A 283 20.87 1.84 4.13
CA LEU A 283 21.07 1.92 5.57
C LEU A 283 22.12 0.89 6.01
N GLU A 284 22.93 1.25 7.00
CA GLU A 284 23.76 0.29 7.71
C GLU A 284 22.87 -0.78 8.36
N GLY A 285 23.21 -2.06 8.18
CA GLY A 285 22.34 -3.17 8.61
C GLY A 285 21.02 -3.27 7.84
N GLY A 286 20.92 -2.68 6.64
CA GLY A 286 19.76 -2.85 5.77
C GLY A 286 19.54 -4.32 5.39
N ALA A 287 18.35 -4.84 5.64
CA ALA A 287 17.96 -6.17 5.19
C ALA A 287 17.84 -6.19 3.66
N PRO A 288 18.29 -7.28 3.01
CA PRO A 288 18.09 -7.45 1.58
C PRO A 288 16.62 -7.72 1.23
N ASP A 289 16.30 -7.69 -0.06
CA ASP A 289 14.98 -8.14 -0.53
C ASP A 289 14.81 -9.66 -0.37
N VAL A 290 13.92 -10.07 0.52
CA VAL A 290 13.54 -11.49 0.72
C VAL A 290 12.15 -11.78 0.18
N ILE A 291 11.34 -10.74 -0.07
CA ILE A 291 9.97 -10.87 -0.57
C ILE A 291 9.94 -11.25 -2.04
N SER A 292 10.78 -10.61 -2.86
CA SER A 292 10.87 -10.92 -4.30
C SER A 292 11.26 -12.37 -4.56
N PRO A 293 12.37 -12.90 -4.01
CA PRO A 293 12.75 -14.31 -4.23
C PRO A 293 11.73 -15.29 -3.65
N ALA A 294 11.07 -14.99 -2.53
CA ALA A 294 9.99 -15.84 -2.01
C ALA A 294 8.76 -15.85 -2.94
N THR A 295 8.40 -14.71 -3.50
CA THR A 295 7.29 -14.62 -4.46
C THR A 295 7.62 -15.32 -5.77
N GLU A 296 8.86 -15.17 -6.25
CA GLU A 296 9.36 -15.87 -7.43
C GLU A 296 9.32 -17.40 -7.25
N ALA A 297 9.85 -17.91 -6.13
CA ALA A 297 9.79 -19.34 -5.82
C ALA A 297 8.35 -19.88 -5.77
N ALA A 298 7.41 -19.12 -5.21
CA ALA A 298 6.00 -19.49 -5.22
C ALA A 298 5.41 -19.51 -6.64
N ALA A 299 5.75 -18.51 -7.47
CA ALA A 299 5.29 -18.43 -8.85
C ALA A 299 5.84 -19.60 -9.68
N GLU A 300 7.14 -19.91 -9.55
CA GLU A 300 7.79 -21.04 -10.22
C GLU A 300 7.22 -22.39 -9.78
N ALA A 301 6.99 -22.58 -8.47
CA ALA A 301 6.35 -23.77 -7.95
C ALA A 301 4.97 -24.01 -8.57
N LEU A 302 4.18 -22.94 -8.75
CA LEU A 302 2.87 -22.97 -9.40
C LEU A 302 2.95 -23.03 -10.94
N GLY A 303 4.13 -22.91 -11.54
CA GLY A 303 4.33 -22.88 -12.99
C GLY A 303 3.91 -21.56 -13.62
N TRP A 304 3.74 -20.51 -12.83
CA TRP A 304 3.34 -19.17 -13.26
C TRP A 304 4.59 -18.37 -13.66
N ILE A 305 5.22 -18.74 -14.78
CA ILE A 305 6.45 -18.10 -15.28
C ILE A 305 6.17 -16.92 -16.24
N ASP A 306 4.98 -16.93 -16.85
CA ASP A 306 4.44 -15.85 -17.67
C ASP A 306 2.89 -15.90 -17.66
N GLY A 307 2.28 -14.95 -18.37
CA GLY A 307 0.81 -14.84 -18.44
C GLY A 307 0.13 -16.02 -19.13
N GLU A 308 0.77 -16.70 -20.09
CA GLU A 308 0.19 -17.85 -20.78
C GLU A 308 0.23 -19.10 -19.92
N ALA A 309 1.35 -19.35 -19.24
CA ALA A 309 1.48 -20.46 -18.30
C ALA A 309 0.49 -20.32 -17.13
N ALA A 310 0.36 -19.11 -16.57
CA ALA A 310 -0.65 -18.82 -15.56
C ALA A 310 -2.10 -18.99 -16.08
N ALA A 311 -2.39 -18.52 -17.29
CA ALA A 311 -3.69 -18.76 -17.93
C ALA A 311 -3.96 -20.26 -18.12
N GLY A 312 -2.94 -21.03 -18.53
CA GLY A 312 -2.98 -22.50 -18.61
C GLY A 312 -3.35 -23.16 -17.28
N PHE A 313 -2.72 -22.73 -16.18
CA PHE A 313 -3.03 -23.20 -14.83
C PHE A 313 -4.50 -22.99 -14.46
N PHE A 314 -5.05 -21.80 -14.72
CA PHE A 314 -6.45 -21.49 -14.38
C PHE A 314 -7.43 -22.21 -15.32
N ARG A 315 -7.11 -22.31 -16.61
CA ARG A 315 -7.94 -23.02 -17.60
C ARG A 315 -8.07 -24.50 -17.26
N ALA A 316 -6.98 -25.16 -16.87
CA ALA A 316 -6.97 -26.57 -16.50
C ALA A 316 -7.84 -26.86 -15.25
N ARG A 317 -7.95 -25.89 -14.34
CA ARG A 317 -8.74 -26.03 -13.10
C ARG A 317 -10.21 -25.65 -13.25
N GLY A 318 -10.52 -24.75 -14.19
CA GLY A 318 -11.87 -24.30 -14.45
C GLY A 318 -12.38 -23.21 -13.50
N PHE A 319 -13.58 -22.72 -13.79
CA PHE A 319 -14.19 -21.62 -13.05
C PHE A 319 -14.53 -22.01 -11.60
N GLY A 320 -14.21 -21.13 -10.64
CA GLY A 320 -14.50 -21.34 -9.22
C GLY A 320 -13.49 -22.23 -8.48
N ALA A 321 -12.47 -22.74 -9.15
CA ALA A 321 -11.45 -23.59 -8.53
C ALA A 321 -10.61 -22.88 -7.47
N THR A 322 -10.54 -21.54 -7.51
CA THR A 322 -9.84 -20.73 -6.50
C THR A 322 -10.69 -20.48 -5.26
N ARG A 323 -11.96 -20.88 -5.19
CA ARG A 323 -12.86 -20.52 -4.08
C ARG A 323 -12.31 -20.88 -2.70
N ARG A 324 -11.61 -22.01 -2.58
CA ARG A 324 -10.99 -22.50 -1.33
C ARG A 324 -9.58 -23.05 -1.54
N LEU A 325 -8.84 -22.49 -2.50
CA LEU A 325 -7.55 -23.03 -2.91
C LEU A 325 -6.45 -22.62 -1.92
N LEU A 326 -6.03 -23.58 -1.10
CA LEU A 326 -4.76 -23.50 -0.36
C LEU A 326 -3.72 -24.35 -1.09
N VAL A 327 -2.47 -23.89 -1.11
CA VAL A 327 -1.35 -24.62 -1.72
C VAL A 327 -0.17 -24.67 -0.78
N ALA A 328 0.60 -25.74 -0.80
CA ALA A 328 1.89 -25.83 -0.13
C ALA A 328 3.01 -25.65 -1.16
N VAL A 329 3.93 -24.71 -0.92
CA VAL A 329 5.09 -24.44 -1.76
C VAL A 329 6.35 -24.34 -0.92
N ARG A 330 7.51 -24.66 -1.51
CA ARG A 330 8.81 -24.42 -0.88
C ARG A 330 9.24 -22.98 -1.14
N LEU A 331 9.42 -22.21 -0.09
CA LEU A 331 9.97 -20.85 -0.15
C LEU A 331 11.44 -20.86 0.30
N PRO A 332 12.24 -19.86 -0.08
CA PRO A 332 13.52 -19.61 0.56
C PRO A 332 13.35 -19.51 2.09
N PRO A 333 14.32 -19.98 2.88
CA PRO A 333 14.23 -19.91 4.33
C PRO A 333 14.15 -18.44 4.79
N ALA A 334 13.34 -18.18 5.81
CA ALA A 334 13.31 -16.88 6.45
C ALA A 334 14.70 -16.53 7.02
N PRO A 335 15.06 -15.23 7.09
CA PRO A 335 16.32 -14.80 7.70
C PRO A 335 16.50 -15.33 9.12
N ALA A 336 17.74 -15.61 9.55
CA ALA A 336 18.00 -16.22 10.86
C ALA A 336 17.54 -15.38 12.07
N TYR A 337 17.32 -14.08 11.88
CA TYR A 337 16.79 -13.18 12.92
C TYR A 337 15.25 -13.18 13.00
N HIS A 338 14.55 -13.89 12.11
CA HIS A 338 13.10 -14.08 12.21
C HIS A 338 12.76 -15.05 13.35
N ALA A 339 11.71 -14.70 14.08
CA ALA A 339 11.14 -15.51 15.14
C ALA A 339 9.65 -15.20 15.27
N GLU A 340 8.89 -16.07 15.95
CA GLU A 340 7.48 -15.82 16.28
C GLU A 340 7.31 -14.52 17.10
N HIS A 341 8.29 -14.20 17.94
CA HIS A 341 8.36 -12.91 18.62
C HIS A 341 9.66 -12.20 18.25
N MET A 342 9.54 -11.00 17.69
CA MET A 342 10.66 -10.14 17.30
C MET A 342 10.68 -8.88 18.15
N GLU A 343 11.89 -8.43 18.50
CA GLU A 343 12.10 -7.12 19.10
C GLU A 343 12.14 -6.05 18.03
N LEU A 344 11.08 -5.24 17.96
CA LEU A 344 10.87 -4.27 16.89
C LEU A 344 10.88 -2.84 17.43
N ARG A 345 11.46 -1.93 16.66
CA ARG A 345 11.29 -0.48 16.83
C ARG A 345 11.11 0.18 15.47
N ALA A 346 10.48 1.34 15.45
CA ALA A 346 10.33 2.16 14.27
C ALA A 346 10.99 3.52 14.45
N GLU A 347 11.42 4.09 13.34
CA GLU A 347 11.96 5.43 13.26
C GLU A 347 11.24 6.18 12.15
N ILE A 348 10.96 7.46 12.39
CA ILE A 348 10.41 8.35 11.38
C ILE A 348 11.33 9.54 11.23
N ASP A 349 12.11 9.53 10.15
CA ASP A 349 12.85 10.70 9.71
C ASP A 349 11.88 11.65 9.01
N ARG A 350 11.81 12.89 9.48
CA ARG A 350 10.98 13.93 8.88
C ARG A 350 11.54 14.49 7.58
N GLY A 351 12.78 14.17 7.21
CA GLY A 351 13.44 14.70 6.01
C GLY A 351 13.61 16.22 6.09
N ASP A 352 13.48 16.91 4.95
CA ASP A 352 13.51 18.38 4.92
C ASP A 352 12.20 18.98 5.45
N VAL A 353 12.29 19.80 6.48
CA VAL A 353 11.14 20.49 7.09
C VAL A 353 11.15 21.97 6.72
N TRP A 354 10.05 22.45 6.16
CA TRP A 354 9.85 23.87 5.85
C TRP A 354 8.68 24.44 6.67
N TYR A 355 8.93 25.52 7.41
CA TYR A 355 7.90 26.22 8.19
C TYR A 355 7.37 27.47 7.46
N GLU A 356 8.03 27.92 6.40
CA GLU A 356 7.53 28.95 5.49
C GLU A 356 6.23 28.53 4.82
N LEU A 357 5.41 29.51 4.45
CA LEU A 357 4.19 29.25 3.68
C LEU A 357 4.53 28.52 2.37
N PRO A 358 3.60 27.72 1.81
CA PRO A 358 3.86 26.91 0.62
C PRO A 358 4.36 27.69 -0.60
N THR A 359 4.05 28.98 -0.70
CA THR A 359 4.51 29.88 -1.78
C THR A 359 5.98 30.29 -1.66
N TRP A 360 6.59 30.12 -0.48
CA TRP A 360 7.95 30.58 -0.16
C TRP A 360 8.88 29.45 0.29
N ARG A 361 8.38 28.22 0.44
CA ARG A 361 9.21 27.06 0.78
C ARG A 361 10.11 26.66 -0.40
N GLY A 362 11.31 26.18 -0.09
CA GLY A 362 12.20 25.60 -1.09
C GLY A 362 11.81 24.19 -1.51
N ARG A 363 12.65 23.58 -2.35
CA ARG A 363 12.47 22.20 -2.79
C ARG A 363 12.74 21.22 -1.64
N ILE A 364 11.91 20.21 -1.52
CA ILE A 364 12.16 19.04 -0.66
C ILE A 364 13.14 18.14 -1.43
N THR A 365 14.36 18.03 -0.89
CA THR A 365 15.41 17.18 -1.45
C THR A 365 15.44 15.82 -0.77
N ASN A 366 15.21 15.82 0.54
CA ASN A 366 15.18 14.62 1.34
C ASN A 366 13.77 14.45 1.88
N ARG A 367 13.17 13.33 1.50
CA ARG A 367 11.78 13.03 1.82
C ARG A 367 11.71 12.36 3.19
N PRO A 368 10.62 12.57 3.94
CA PRO A 368 10.40 11.81 5.15
C PRO A 368 10.28 10.31 4.85
N THR A 369 10.85 9.50 5.74
CA THR A 369 10.81 8.03 5.67
C THR A 369 10.37 7.44 6.99
N LEU A 370 9.71 6.28 6.92
CA LEU A 370 9.51 5.38 8.05
C LEU A 370 10.44 4.19 7.87
N THR A 371 11.22 3.87 8.89
CA THR A 371 12.09 2.70 8.93
C THR A 371 11.64 1.78 10.06
N LEU A 372 11.49 0.49 9.79
CA LEU A 372 11.26 -0.52 10.82
C LEU A 372 12.56 -1.30 11.03
N TYR A 373 12.96 -1.47 12.29
CA TYR A 373 14.13 -2.22 12.68
C TYR A 373 13.72 -3.44 13.50
N ALA A 374 14.45 -4.54 13.32
CA ALA A 374 14.45 -5.68 14.22
C ALA A 374 15.78 -5.76 14.96
N ARG A 375 15.74 -6.09 16.25
CA ARG A 375 16.93 -6.43 17.01
C ARG A 375 17.17 -7.93 16.95
N THR A 376 18.37 -8.33 16.53
CA THR A 376 18.78 -9.73 16.51
C THR A 376 19.04 -10.25 17.93
N PRO A 377 19.05 -11.57 18.14
CA PRO A 377 19.47 -12.15 19.43
C PRO A 377 20.88 -11.71 19.87
N GLY A 378 21.76 -11.39 18.91
CA GLY A 378 23.12 -10.87 19.17
C GLY A 378 23.17 -9.39 19.56
N GLY A 379 22.03 -8.68 19.54
CA GLY A 379 21.92 -7.26 19.90
C GLY A 379 22.11 -6.28 18.75
N GLU A 380 22.41 -6.76 17.54
CA GLU A 380 22.52 -5.95 16.32
C GLU A 380 21.14 -5.48 15.85
N GLU A 381 21.09 -4.34 15.16
CA GLU A 381 19.86 -3.85 14.56
C GLU A 381 19.88 -4.05 13.05
N VAL A 382 18.81 -4.64 12.54
CA VAL A 382 18.59 -4.86 11.12
C VAL A 382 17.42 -3.98 10.67
N ALA A 383 17.66 -3.08 9.71
CA ALA A 383 16.60 -2.27 9.11
C ALA A 383 15.83 -3.14 8.11
N LEU A 384 14.60 -3.53 8.46
CA LEU A 384 13.76 -4.41 7.64
C LEU A 384 13.25 -3.70 6.39
N VAL A 385 12.76 -2.47 6.56
CA VAL A 385 12.20 -1.65 5.48
C VAL A 385 12.48 -0.17 5.71
N ARG A 386 12.56 0.60 4.63
CA ARG A 386 12.61 2.07 4.61
C ARG A 386 11.64 2.61 3.58
N TRP A 387 10.47 3.05 4.03
CA TRP A 387 9.37 3.49 3.18
C TRP A 387 9.17 4.99 3.15
N PRO A 388 8.70 5.57 2.03
CA PRO A 388 8.32 6.96 2.00
C PRO A 388 7.10 7.19 2.92
N THR A 389 7.12 8.29 3.67
CA THR A 389 5.99 8.68 4.51
C THR A 389 5.61 10.15 4.32
N THR A 390 4.78 10.68 5.20
CA THR A 390 4.40 12.09 5.24
C THR A 390 4.71 12.71 6.59
N ILE A 391 4.83 14.03 6.60
CA ILE A 391 4.90 14.81 7.83
C ILE A 391 3.89 15.95 7.79
N GLY A 392 3.74 16.61 8.93
CA GLY A 392 2.97 17.82 9.09
C GLY A 392 3.35 18.94 8.11
N GLY A 393 2.37 19.77 7.77
CA GLY A 393 2.53 20.92 6.88
C GLY A 393 1.39 21.93 7.02
N TRP A 394 1.34 22.91 6.12
CA TRP A 394 0.29 23.93 6.12
C TRP A 394 -1.04 23.37 5.62
N LYS A 395 -2.09 23.47 6.44
CA LYS A 395 -3.44 22.97 6.15
C LYS A 395 -4.49 24.04 6.38
N LYS A 396 -5.61 23.92 5.65
CA LYS A 396 -6.75 24.83 5.80
C LYS A 396 -7.55 24.46 7.04
N GLU A 397 -7.81 25.43 7.91
CA GLU A 397 -8.61 25.26 9.12
C GLU A 397 -9.57 26.43 9.33
N VAL A 398 -10.66 26.16 10.05
CA VAL A 398 -11.57 27.19 10.55
C VAL A 398 -10.98 27.80 11.83
N GLY A 399 -10.73 29.11 11.79
CA GLY A 399 -10.30 29.86 12.98
C GLY A 399 -11.47 30.20 13.92
N SER A 400 -11.15 30.76 15.09
CA SER A 400 -12.14 31.13 16.12
C SER A 400 -13.23 32.10 15.65
N ARG A 401 -12.95 32.90 14.60
CA ARG A 401 -13.92 33.82 13.96
C ARG A 401 -14.69 33.19 12.80
N GLY A 402 -14.69 31.86 12.66
CA GLY A 402 -15.37 31.13 11.58
C GLY A 402 -14.71 31.24 10.19
N ARG A 403 -13.61 31.98 10.04
CA ARG A 403 -12.91 32.17 8.76
C ARG A 403 -11.87 31.08 8.53
N VAL A 404 -11.77 30.63 7.27
CA VAL A 404 -10.75 29.65 6.86
C VAL A 404 -9.39 30.34 6.70
N GLY A 405 -8.36 29.79 7.33
CA GLY A 405 -6.96 30.21 7.21
C GLY A 405 -6.02 29.01 7.08
N LEU A 406 -4.73 29.26 6.95
CA LEU A 406 -3.68 28.25 6.96
C LEU A 406 -3.11 28.09 8.37
N ARG A 407 -3.08 26.85 8.87
CA ARG A 407 -2.41 26.44 10.11
C ARG A 407 -1.30 25.47 9.77
N TYR A 408 -0.13 25.64 10.37
CA TYR A 408 0.89 24.60 10.32
C TYR A 408 0.51 23.47 11.29
N LYS A 409 0.29 22.27 10.75
CA LYS A 409 0.07 21.06 11.54
C LYS A 409 1.40 20.35 11.70
N ASN A 410 1.88 20.19 12.92
CA ASN A 410 3.19 19.62 13.18
C ASN A 410 3.16 18.09 13.25
N SER A 411 4.28 17.45 12.92
CA SER A 411 4.59 16.09 13.37
C SER A 411 5.49 16.21 14.59
N ASP A 412 4.96 15.95 15.78
CA ASP A 412 5.68 16.16 17.03
C ASP A 412 6.82 15.16 17.19
N VAL A 413 8.00 15.66 17.56
CA VAL A 413 9.25 14.89 17.66
C VAL A 413 9.35 14.10 18.98
N GLY A 414 10.27 13.15 19.01
CA GLY A 414 10.65 12.36 20.19
C GLY A 414 9.92 11.02 20.29
N LYS A 415 10.13 10.35 21.43
CA LYS A 415 9.69 8.98 21.70
C LYS A 415 8.17 8.83 21.75
N ARG A 416 7.66 7.81 21.06
CA ARG A 416 6.26 7.38 21.01
C ARG A 416 6.21 5.86 21.06
N LEU A 417 5.01 5.32 21.23
CA LEU A 417 4.75 3.90 21.29
C LEU A 417 3.57 3.54 20.38
N TRP A 418 3.76 2.54 19.53
CA TRP A 418 2.65 1.80 18.93
C TRP A 418 2.21 0.71 19.90
N ARG A 419 1.21 1.05 20.71
CA ARG A 419 0.54 0.08 21.60
C ARG A 419 -0.63 -0.63 20.93
N PHE A 420 -1.28 0.04 19.98
CA PHE A 420 -2.49 -0.48 19.34
C PHE A 420 -2.34 -0.56 17.83
N VAL A 421 -2.84 -1.66 17.27
CA VAL A 421 -3.21 -1.76 15.86
C VAL A 421 -4.72 -1.61 15.78
N VAL A 422 -5.21 -0.67 14.97
CA VAL A 422 -6.65 -0.51 14.72
C VAL A 422 -6.94 -0.72 13.26
N ALA A 423 -7.61 -1.84 12.95
CA ALA A 423 -8.06 -2.21 11.63
C ALA A 423 -9.43 -1.60 11.32
N SER A 424 -9.68 -1.25 10.05
CA SER A 424 -10.84 -0.50 9.57
C SER A 424 -11.19 0.73 10.43
N PRO A 425 -10.23 1.64 10.68
CA PRO A 425 -10.45 2.77 11.57
C PRO A 425 -11.41 3.82 11.00
N ALA A 426 -12.20 4.41 11.89
CA ALA A 426 -12.96 5.61 11.58
C ALA A 426 -12.18 6.88 11.95
N TRP A 427 -12.19 7.88 11.07
CA TRP A 427 -11.63 9.19 11.31
C TRP A 427 -12.63 10.13 11.97
N LEU A 428 -12.19 10.78 13.04
CA LEU A 428 -12.99 11.75 13.80
C LEU A 428 -12.52 13.14 13.43
N PRO A 429 -13.29 13.87 12.61
CA PRO A 429 -12.87 15.20 12.19
C PRO A 429 -12.80 16.13 13.40
N PRO A 430 -11.67 16.82 13.61
CA PRO A 430 -11.60 17.87 14.62
C PRO A 430 -12.62 18.98 14.34
N PRO A 431 -13.11 19.72 15.36
CA PRO A 431 -14.05 20.82 15.16
C PRO A 431 -13.56 21.93 14.21
N GLN A 432 -12.24 22.07 14.03
CA GLN A 432 -11.63 23.06 13.15
C GLN A 432 -11.60 22.63 11.68
N THR A 433 -12.07 21.41 11.37
CA THR A 433 -12.14 20.89 10.00
C THR A 433 -13.13 21.71 9.19
N PRO A 434 -12.74 22.28 8.03
CA PRO A 434 -13.69 23.02 7.20
C PRO A 434 -14.82 22.12 6.70
N ALA A 435 -16.08 22.55 6.87
CA ALA A 435 -17.26 21.78 6.46
C ALA A 435 -17.23 21.34 4.98
N ARG A 436 -16.60 22.12 4.09
CA ARG A 436 -16.40 21.75 2.67
C ARG A 436 -15.63 20.43 2.48
N ALA A 437 -14.75 20.08 3.40
CA ALA A 437 -13.96 18.85 3.37
C ALA A 437 -14.75 17.63 3.84
N LEU A 438 -15.90 17.84 4.49
CA LEU A 438 -16.75 16.79 5.06
C LEU A 438 -17.97 16.48 4.17
N VAL A 439 -17.98 17.02 2.95
CA VAL A 439 -19.08 16.85 2.01
C VAL A 439 -18.57 16.56 0.62
N HIS A 440 -19.28 15.68 -0.07
CA HIS A 440 -19.16 15.47 -1.49
C HIS A 440 -20.47 15.87 -2.19
N ARG A 441 -20.40 16.03 -3.51
CA ARG A 441 -21.57 16.32 -4.33
C ARG A 441 -22.14 15.01 -4.82
N ALA A 442 -23.43 14.77 -4.55
CA ALA A 442 -24.11 13.58 -5.07
C ALA A 442 -24.15 13.61 -6.60
N HIS A 443 -23.96 12.46 -7.24
CA HIS A 443 -23.94 12.35 -8.69
C HIS A 443 -25.29 12.80 -9.29
N GLY A 444 -25.27 13.59 -10.36
CA GLY A 444 -26.48 14.12 -11.03
C GLY A 444 -27.29 15.16 -10.24
N ALA A 445 -27.08 15.30 -8.93
CA ALA A 445 -27.83 16.24 -8.09
C ALA A 445 -27.08 17.57 -7.85
N ARG A 446 -27.83 18.63 -7.54
CA ARG A 446 -27.30 19.86 -6.91
C ARG A 446 -27.16 19.72 -5.39
N LYS A 447 -27.37 18.51 -4.85
CA LYS A 447 -27.37 18.19 -3.41
C LYS A 447 -25.95 17.82 -2.93
N TRP A 448 -25.62 18.29 -1.74
CA TRP A 448 -24.40 17.93 -1.01
C TRP A 448 -24.74 16.88 0.04
N LEU A 449 -23.92 15.85 0.15
CA LEU A 449 -24.06 14.78 1.14
C LEU A 449 -22.81 14.74 2.02
N PRO A 450 -22.92 14.28 3.29
CA PRO A 450 -21.76 13.94 4.10
C PRO A 450 -20.82 12.98 3.37
N ASP A 451 -19.51 13.21 3.50
CA ASP A 451 -18.49 12.32 2.95
C ASP A 451 -18.25 11.15 3.91
N THR A 452 -19.06 10.11 3.75
CA THR A 452 -19.05 8.90 4.58
C THR A 452 -17.77 8.10 4.36
N ASP A 453 -17.32 7.99 3.11
CA ASP A 453 -16.05 7.37 2.73
C ASP A 453 -14.86 7.94 3.52
N LEU A 454 -14.76 9.28 3.61
CA LEU A 454 -13.64 9.95 4.27
C LEU A 454 -13.59 9.66 5.77
N LEU A 455 -14.75 9.52 6.41
CA LEU A 455 -14.84 9.28 7.85
C LEU A 455 -14.68 7.79 8.16
N GLY A 456 -15.06 6.90 7.24
CA GLY A 456 -14.99 5.46 7.46
C GLY A 456 -15.92 4.98 8.57
N PRO A 457 -15.79 3.72 9.01
CA PRO A 457 -14.74 2.75 8.66
C PRO A 457 -14.78 2.36 7.17
N GLY A 458 -13.62 2.20 6.54
CA GLY A 458 -13.56 1.78 5.13
C GLY A 458 -12.20 2.00 4.50
N TYR A 459 -11.94 1.38 3.35
CA TYR A 459 -10.66 1.54 2.65
C TYR A 459 -10.36 2.99 2.27
N ALA A 460 -11.42 3.77 1.98
CA ALA A 460 -11.37 5.18 1.58
C ALA A 460 -11.32 6.16 2.77
N SER A 461 -11.35 5.66 4.01
CA SER A 461 -11.18 6.42 5.24
C SER A 461 -9.94 7.31 5.16
N ALA A 462 -9.96 8.45 5.84
CA ALA A 462 -8.78 9.28 6.01
C ALA A 462 -7.59 8.53 6.64
N TYR A 463 -7.89 7.42 7.35
CA TYR A 463 -6.93 6.50 7.93
C TYR A 463 -6.68 5.21 7.13
N GLY A 464 -7.33 5.05 5.97
CA GLY A 464 -7.26 3.83 5.18
C GLY A 464 -7.76 2.61 5.96
N LEU A 465 -7.16 1.44 5.67
CA LEU A 465 -7.56 0.17 6.28
C LEU A 465 -6.96 -0.07 7.68
N VAL A 466 -5.87 0.61 8.04
CA VAL A 466 -5.21 0.43 9.35
C VAL A 466 -4.61 1.74 9.86
N MET A 467 -4.69 1.94 11.17
CA MET A 467 -3.92 2.95 11.90
C MET A 467 -3.17 2.37 13.10
N LEU A 468 -2.02 2.96 13.38
CA LEU A 468 -1.15 2.75 14.54
C LEU A 468 -1.04 4.09 15.29
N PRO A 469 -1.76 4.30 16.40
CA PRO A 469 -1.68 5.53 17.18
C PRO A 469 -0.29 5.74 17.78
N HIS A 470 0.20 6.98 17.76
CA HIS A 470 1.46 7.36 18.39
C HIS A 470 1.20 7.84 19.82
N LEU A 471 1.27 6.93 20.78
CA LEU A 471 1.04 7.27 22.18
C LEU A 471 2.33 7.72 22.85
N ARG A 472 2.22 8.71 23.74
CA ARG A 472 3.32 9.12 24.61
C ARG A 472 3.06 8.63 26.04
N PRO A 473 3.94 7.81 26.62
CA PRO A 473 3.84 7.45 28.02
C PRO A 473 4.23 8.65 28.88
N VAL A 474 3.46 8.91 29.93
CA VAL A 474 3.75 9.88 30.97
C VAL A 474 3.58 9.17 32.30
N GLU A 475 4.68 8.94 33.01
CA GLU A 475 4.61 8.32 34.34
C GLU A 475 3.92 9.27 35.32
N GLY A 476 2.88 8.77 35.98
CA GLY A 476 2.16 9.44 37.05
C GLY A 476 2.28 8.66 38.37
N ALA A 477 1.76 9.24 39.45
CA ALA A 477 1.81 8.61 40.78
C ALA A 477 1.05 7.27 40.87
N GLU A 478 0.02 7.07 40.04
CA GLU A 478 -0.83 5.88 40.01
C GLU A 478 -0.55 4.95 38.80
N GLY A 479 0.52 5.24 38.04
CA GLY A 479 0.93 4.48 36.86
C GLY A 479 1.07 5.32 35.58
N THR A 480 1.32 4.65 34.46
CA THR A 480 1.59 5.30 33.17
C THR A 480 0.31 5.83 32.51
N LEU A 481 0.23 7.14 32.33
CA LEU A 481 -0.80 7.81 31.52
C LEU A 481 -0.39 7.81 30.03
N TRP A 482 -1.34 7.54 29.15
CA TRP A 482 -1.10 7.42 27.71
C TRP A 482 -1.69 8.62 26.97
N TYR A 483 -0.84 9.52 26.52
CA TYR A 483 -1.27 10.76 25.85
C TYR A 483 -1.31 10.56 24.33
N ASP A 484 -2.47 10.84 23.71
CA ASP A 484 -2.69 10.77 22.25
C ASP A 484 -2.77 12.20 21.67
N ASN A 485 -1.76 12.58 20.87
CA ASN A 485 -1.71 13.89 20.18
C ASN A 485 -2.54 13.92 18.89
N GLY A 486 -3.21 12.82 18.54
CA GLY A 486 -3.90 12.65 17.25
C GLY A 486 -2.96 12.36 16.08
N ILE A 487 -1.70 11.98 16.35
CA ILE A 487 -0.70 11.57 15.36
C ILE A 487 -0.68 10.04 15.27
N ARG A 488 -0.59 9.53 14.05
CA ARG A 488 -0.71 8.10 13.75
C ARG A 488 0.19 7.74 12.56
N THR A 489 0.63 6.49 12.50
CA THR A 489 1.05 5.86 11.24
C THR A 489 -0.16 5.16 10.64
N HIS A 490 -0.52 5.43 9.39
CA HIS A 490 -1.75 4.88 8.81
C HIS A 490 -1.73 4.81 7.29
N GLY A 491 -2.61 4.00 6.70
CA GLY A 491 -2.81 3.94 5.25
C GLY A 491 -3.52 5.19 4.70
N SER A 492 -3.35 5.51 3.42
CA SER A 492 -4.11 6.58 2.77
C SER A 492 -4.44 6.26 1.32
N VAL A 493 -5.71 6.47 0.92
CA VAL A 493 -6.13 6.46 -0.50
C VAL A 493 -5.67 7.71 -1.25
N ASN A 494 -5.34 8.79 -0.54
CA ASN A 494 -4.71 9.97 -1.12
C ASN A 494 -3.20 9.76 -1.27
N TYR A 495 -2.80 8.90 -2.19
CA TYR A 495 -1.40 8.59 -2.49
C TYR A 495 -0.59 9.82 -2.89
N HIS A 496 -1.24 10.83 -3.47
CA HIS A 496 -0.60 12.10 -3.80
C HIS A 496 -0.12 12.88 -2.57
N SER A 497 -0.75 12.69 -1.40
CA SER A 497 -0.23 13.27 -0.16
C SER A 497 1.10 12.65 0.26
N ILE A 498 1.31 11.37 -0.04
CA ILE A 498 2.57 10.64 0.17
C ILE A 498 3.62 11.16 -0.83
N LEU A 499 3.24 11.27 -2.11
CA LEU A 499 4.08 11.90 -3.14
C LEU A 499 4.34 13.39 -2.91
N GLY A 500 3.56 14.07 -2.09
CA GLY A 500 3.78 15.44 -1.63
C GLY A 500 4.51 15.54 -0.29
N SER A 501 4.69 14.42 0.41
CA SER A 501 5.27 14.32 1.75
C SER A 501 4.54 15.15 2.83
N GLU A 502 3.27 15.49 2.62
CA GLU A 502 2.53 16.40 3.50
C GLU A 502 1.19 15.81 4.01
N SER A 503 0.93 15.97 5.31
CA SER A 503 -0.28 15.55 6.01
C SER A 503 -0.70 16.57 7.09
N HIS A 504 -1.68 16.21 7.91
CA HIS A 504 -2.08 16.97 9.11
C HIS A 504 -1.21 16.62 10.34
N GLY A 505 -0.02 16.06 10.14
CA GLY A 505 0.91 15.62 11.19
C GLY A 505 1.14 14.12 11.23
N CYS A 506 0.20 13.33 10.70
CA CYS A 506 0.29 11.86 10.62
C CYS A 506 1.32 11.38 9.59
N HIS A 507 1.74 10.14 9.75
CA HIS A 507 2.74 9.45 8.93
C HIS A 507 2.04 8.45 8.01
N ARG A 508 1.72 8.91 6.81
CA ARG A 508 0.91 8.15 5.86
C ARG A 508 1.79 7.18 5.09
N LEU A 509 1.31 5.96 4.93
CA LEU A 509 1.86 4.94 4.05
C LEU A 509 0.86 4.66 2.93
N PHE A 510 1.34 4.03 1.85
CA PHE A 510 0.42 3.41 0.91
C PHE A 510 -0.41 2.36 1.65
N ASN A 511 -1.69 2.22 1.31
CA ASN A 511 -2.61 1.38 2.09
C ASN A 511 -2.12 -0.07 2.21
N HIS A 512 -1.63 -0.68 1.12
CA HIS A 512 -1.10 -2.05 1.18
C HIS A 512 0.10 -2.16 2.13
N ALA A 513 1.03 -1.20 2.11
CA ALA A 513 2.19 -1.20 3.00
C ALA A 513 1.78 -1.03 4.47
N ALA A 514 0.77 -0.19 4.76
CA ALA A 514 0.21 -0.06 6.11
C ALA A 514 -0.43 -1.35 6.61
N VAL A 515 -1.17 -2.05 5.74
CA VAL A 515 -1.82 -3.33 6.04
C VAL A 515 -0.77 -4.44 6.25
N GLN A 516 0.27 -4.47 5.41
CA GLN A 516 1.39 -5.41 5.53
C GLN A 516 2.15 -5.20 6.83
N LEU A 517 2.54 -3.96 7.15
CA LEU A 517 3.18 -3.63 8.43
C LEU A 517 2.32 -4.08 9.62
N ALA A 518 1.03 -3.76 9.60
CA ALA A 518 0.14 -4.15 10.68
C ALA A 518 0.00 -5.68 10.81
N SER A 519 -0.08 -6.40 9.69
CA SER A 519 -0.17 -7.86 9.68
C SER A 519 1.12 -8.50 10.18
N PHE A 520 2.27 -8.00 9.74
CA PHE A 520 3.60 -8.40 10.22
C PHE A 520 3.74 -8.17 11.73
N LEU A 521 3.34 -7.00 12.24
CA LEU A 521 3.33 -6.74 13.68
C LEU A 521 2.47 -7.74 14.46
N LEU A 522 1.31 -8.13 13.93
CA LEU A 522 0.44 -9.12 14.58
C LEU A 522 0.98 -10.55 14.48
N GLN A 523 1.82 -10.85 13.50
CA GLN A 523 2.46 -12.15 13.34
C GLN A 523 3.72 -12.31 14.19
N HIS A 524 4.47 -11.22 14.40
CA HIS A 524 5.78 -11.24 15.06
C HIS A 524 5.80 -10.55 16.42
N ARG A 525 4.64 -10.15 16.93
CA ARG A 525 4.51 -9.57 18.28
C ARG A 525 3.31 -10.20 18.97
N GLN A 526 3.52 -10.65 20.20
CA GLN A 526 2.42 -11.07 21.04
C GLN A 526 1.40 -9.93 21.18
N HIS A 527 0.12 -10.28 21.17
CA HIS A 527 -0.94 -9.28 21.21
C HIS A 527 -2.22 -9.83 21.81
N VAL A 528 -3.05 -8.90 22.30
CA VAL A 528 -4.41 -9.17 22.77
C VAL A 528 -5.41 -8.61 21.75
N ARG A 529 -6.29 -9.46 21.26
CA ARG A 529 -7.40 -9.08 20.37
C ARG A 529 -8.57 -8.58 21.22
N HIS A 530 -8.90 -7.29 21.10
CA HIS A 530 -10.01 -6.67 21.85
C HIS A 530 -11.33 -6.65 21.07
N GLY A 531 -11.28 -6.83 19.75
CA GLY A 531 -12.46 -6.79 18.91
C GLY A 531 -12.91 -5.38 18.53
N LEU A 532 -14.20 -5.25 18.23
CA LEU A 532 -14.82 -4.00 17.78
C LEU A 532 -14.89 -2.96 18.90
N VAL A 533 -14.36 -1.76 18.63
CA VAL A 533 -14.49 -0.62 19.55
C VAL A 533 -15.84 0.09 19.28
N ALA A 534 -16.90 -0.45 19.89
CA ALA A 534 -18.28 0.05 19.80
C ALA A 534 -18.50 1.35 20.59
N ARG A 535 -17.85 2.44 20.16
CA ARG A 535 -18.07 3.80 20.68
C ARG A 535 -18.66 4.67 19.58
N PRO A 536 -19.99 4.58 19.33
CA PRO A 536 -20.63 5.33 18.28
C PRO A 536 -20.53 6.84 18.54
N PHE A 537 -20.48 7.62 17.48
CA PHE A 537 -20.35 9.07 17.53
C PHE A 537 -21.09 9.70 16.36
N VAL A 538 -21.81 10.79 16.58
CA VAL A 538 -22.43 11.55 15.48
C VAL A 538 -21.68 12.86 15.32
N HIS A 539 -21.11 13.08 14.14
CA HIS A 539 -20.56 14.37 13.77
C HIS A 539 -21.65 15.24 13.16
N GLU A 540 -21.90 16.42 13.73
CA GLU A 540 -22.85 17.40 13.21
C GLU A 540 -22.13 18.64 12.72
N PHE A 541 -22.48 19.12 11.52
CA PHE A 541 -21.88 20.30 10.92
C PHE A 541 -22.83 21.00 9.94
N THR A 542 -22.61 22.29 9.70
CA THR A 542 -23.44 23.09 8.77
C THR A 542 -22.71 23.33 7.45
N TRP A 543 -23.39 23.06 6.33
CA TRP A 543 -22.91 23.35 4.99
C TRP A 543 -23.99 24.03 4.15
N ARG A 544 -23.71 25.25 3.67
CA ARG A 544 -24.65 26.05 2.85
C ARG A 544 -26.04 26.22 3.49
N GLY A 545 -26.08 26.46 4.79
CA GLY A 545 -27.33 26.66 5.54
C GLY A 545 -28.07 25.36 5.91
N MET A 546 -27.56 24.19 5.50
CA MET A 546 -28.11 22.89 5.89
C MET A 546 -27.29 22.29 7.03
N THR A 547 -27.94 21.85 8.10
CA THR A 547 -27.30 21.02 9.13
C THR A 547 -27.29 19.57 8.65
N LEU A 548 -26.10 18.99 8.60
CA LEU A 548 -25.86 17.61 8.21
C LEU A 548 -25.32 16.84 9.41
N ARG A 549 -25.79 15.59 9.57
CA ARG A 549 -25.36 14.67 10.62
C ARG A 549 -24.73 13.45 9.97
N HIS A 550 -23.62 13.00 10.52
CA HIS A 550 -22.91 11.83 10.04
C HIS A 550 -22.64 10.87 11.21
N PRO A 551 -23.37 9.73 11.29
CA PRO A 551 -23.14 8.72 12.31
C PRO A 551 -21.91 7.88 11.98
N ILE A 552 -21.04 7.71 12.96
CA ILE A 552 -19.88 6.81 12.96
C ILE A 552 -20.21 5.67 13.92
N PRO A 553 -20.48 4.45 13.42
CA PRO A 553 -21.00 3.36 14.26
C PRO A 553 -19.97 2.81 15.25
N HIS A 554 -18.69 2.81 14.87
CA HIS A 554 -17.60 2.30 15.71
C HIS A 554 -16.26 2.98 15.38
N ARG A 555 -15.25 2.81 16.23
CA ARG A 555 -13.91 3.40 16.03
C ARG A 555 -12.95 2.51 15.21
N GLY A 556 -13.37 1.29 14.92
CA GLY A 556 -12.56 0.26 14.25
C GLY A 556 -12.39 -0.97 15.15
N TYR A 557 -11.57 -1.92 14.71
CA TYR A 557 -11.29 -3.18 15.38
C TYR A 557 -9.88 -3.15 15.96
N ARG A 558 -9.72 -3.40 17.26
CA ARG A 558 -8.48 -3.12 17.99
C ARG A 558 -7.73 -4.37 18.42
N PHE A 559 -6.42 -4.32 18.22
CA PHE A 559 -5.43 -5.20 18.82
C PHE A 559 -4.52 -4.38 19.73
N GLU A 560 -4.05 -4.97 20.82
CA GLU A 560 -3.07 -4.39 21.73
C GLU A 560 -1.77 -5.21 21.68
N LEU A 561 -0.66 -4.56 21.33
CA LEU A 561 0.66 -5.17 21.22
C LEU A 561 1.31 -5.26 22.61
N THR A 562 1.86 -6.42 22.93
CA THR A 562 2.54 -6.73 24.20
C THR A 562 3.91 -7.36 23.93
N PRO A 563 5.04 -6.67 24.21
CA PRO A 563 5.14 -5.26 24.56
C PRO A 563 4.74 -4.34 23.38
N PRO A 564 4.46 -3.05 23.64
CA PRO A 564 4.30 -2.08 22.55
C PRO A 564 5.58 -1.96 21.72
N VAL A 565 5.46 -1.45 20.50
CA VAL A 565 6.61 -1.16 19.62
C VAL A 565 7.05 0.28 19.82
N GLU A 566 8.35 0.49 20.05
CA GLU A 566 8.93 1.82 20.20
C GLU A 566 8.97 2.56 18.88
N VAL A 567 8.72 3.87 18.92
CA VAL A 567 8.74 4.73 17.74
C VAL A 567 9.47 6.02 18.07
N GLU A 568 10.50 6.35 17.30
CA GLU A 568 11.18 7.63 17.44
C GLU A 568 10.90 8.54 16.24
N VAL A 569 10.31 9.70 16.49
CA VAL A 569 10.10 10.73 15.45
C VAL A 569 11.27 11.72 15.53
N LEU A 570 12.16 11.67 14.55
CA LEU A 570 13.36 12.52 14.50
C LEU A 570 13.00 13.97 14.14
N GLU A 571 13.87 14.92 14.47
CA GLU A 571 13.63 16.35 14.16
C GLU A 571 13.55 16.64 12.65
N GLY A 572 14.29 15.87 11.86
CA GLY A 572 14.56 16.16 10.45
C GLY A 572 15.45 17.39 10.28
N ARG A 573 15.63 17.82 9.03
CA ARG A 573 16.45 18.98 8.67
C ARG A 573 15.56 20.19 8.48
N VAL A 574 15.45 21.03 9.51
CA VAL A 574 14.73 22.30 9.41
C VAL A 574 15.45 23.22 8.43
N ARG A 575 14.78 23.56 7.33
CA ARG A 575 15.26 24.47 6.29
C ARG A 575 14.58 25.84 6.44
N GLY A 576 15.05 26.81 5.66
CA GLY A 576 14.48 28.16 5.64
C GLY A 576 14.93 29.06 6.77
N LYS A 577 14.27 30.22 6.88
CA LYS A 577 14.51 31.26 7.91
C LYS A 577 13.70 30.99 9.17
N ILE A 578 12.51 30.40 9.05
CA ILE A 578 11.68 30.07 10.20
C ILE A 578 12.18 28.75 10.78
N ARG A 579 12.64 28.77 12.05
CA ARG A 579 13.22 27.59 12.71
C ARG A 579 12.30 26.92 13.73
N ARG A 580 11.20 27.56 14.10
CA ARG A 580 10.22 27.05 15.08
C ARG A 580 8.85 26.88 14.44
N VAL A 581 8.08 25.92 14.96
CA VAL A 581 6.74 25.61 14.49
C VAL A 581 5.84 26.85 14.55
N PRO A 582 5.25 27.30 13.44
CA PRO A 582 4.32 28.42 13.43
C PRO A 582 3.03 28.08 14.18
N GLN A 583 2.78 28.76 15.29
CA GLN A 583 1.57 28.53 16.10
C GLN A 583 0.37 29.38 15.69
N ARG A 584 0.49 30.28 14.71
CA ARG A 584 -0.58 31.22 14.33
C ARG A 584 -1.34 30.73 13.09
N LEU A 585 -2.63 31.08 13.03
CA LEU A 585 -3.45 30.88 11.84
C LEU A 585 -3.18 32.05 10.88
N VAL A 586 -2.75 31.76 9.67
CA VAL A 586 -2.48 32.76 8.63
C VAL A 586 -3.73 32.93 7.77
N SER A 587 -4.27 34.15 7.72
CA SER A 587 -5.45 34.45 6.89
C SER A 587 -5.14 34.28 5.40
N LEU A 588 -5.98 33.53 4.69
CA LEU A 588 -5.99 33.54 3.23
C LEU A 588 -6.65 34.86 2.80
N SER A 589 -5.87 35.93 2.61
CA SER A 589 -6.43 37.17 2.07
C SER A 589 -6.98 36.90 0.66
N ARG A 590 -8.15 37.45 0.35
CA ARG A 590 -8.77 37.34 -0.96
C ARG A 590 -7.99 38.26 -1.91
N ARG A 591 -6.85 37.81 -2.44
CA ARG A 591 -6.13 38.54 -3.49
C ARG A 591 -6.92 38.45 -4.80
N THR A 592 -7.85 39.38 -5.01
CA THR A 592 -8.15 39.87 -6.37
C THR A 592 -7.01 40.79 -6.77
N LYS A 593 -6.12 40.31 -7.64
CA LYS A 593 -5.16 41.15 -8.34
C LYS A 593 -5.90 41.74 -9.55
N ALA A 594 -6.32 43.01 -9.49
CA ALA A 594 -6.53 43.77 -10.71
C ALA A 594 -5.14 44.03 -11.36
N PRO A 595 -5.00 44.02 -12.69
CA PRO A 595 -3.73 44.29 -13.34
C PRO A 595 -3.29 45.75 -13.14
N PRO A 596 -1.98 46.06 -13.18
CA PRO A 596 -1.51 47.42 -13.07
C PRO A 596 -1.70 48.14 -14.40
N GLY A 597 -2.39 49.28 -14.39
CA GLY A 597 -2.51 50.13 -15.57
C GLY A 597 -3.67 51.12 -15.47
N ALA A 598 -3.46 52.20 -14.72
CA ALA A 598 -3.97 53.56 -15.01
C ALA A 598 -3.65 54.46 -13.82
N THR A 599 -2.49 55.08 -13.84
CA THR A 599 -2.27 56.37 -13.19
C THR A 599 -3.10 57.41 -13.93
N GLY A 600 -3.91 58.21 -13.23
CA GLY A 600 -4.54 59.39 -13.81
C GLY A 600 -5.75 59.91 -13.07
N ALA A 601 -5.49 60.85 -12.16
CA ALA A 601 -6.23 62.09 -11.94
C ALA A 601 -7.72 62.06 -11.45
N THR A 602 -7.88 62.62 -10.25
CA THR A 602 -8.87 63.65 -9.85
C THR A 602 -10.36 63.39 -10.07
N ALA A 603 -11.14 63.42 -8.98
CA ALA A 603 -11.90 64.61 -8.60
C ALA A 603 -12.75 64.32 -7.34
N ALA A 604 -12.67 65.23 -6.39
CA ALA A 604 -13.67 65.41 -5.34
C ALA A 604 -14.88 66.18 -5.91
N GLU A 605 -15.99 66.13 -5.15
CA GLU A 605 -17.19 66.98 -5.26
C GLU A 605 -18.13 66.65 -6.44
N ALA A 606 -19.45 66.72 -6.36
CA ALA A 606 -20.35 67.32 -5.39
C ALA A 606 -21.72 66.59 -5.38
N SER A 607 -22.45 66.86 -4.32
CA SER A 607 -23.89 66.74 -4.09
C SER A 607 -24.83 66.90 -5.30
N ALA A 608 -25.91 66.10 -5.24
CA ALA A 608 -27.30 66.24 -5.74
C ALA A 608 -27.79 67.67 -6.11
N PRO A 609 -28.88 67.87 -6.91
CA PRO A 609 -30.08 67.03 -6.92
C PRO A 609 -30.82 66.79 -8.26
N ALA A 610 -31.82 65.91 -8.15
CA ALA A 610 -32.82 65.60 -9.16
C ALA A 610 -33.68 66.81 -9.56
N LEU A 611 -34.15 66.81 -10.82
CA LEU A 611 -35.50 67.22 -11.24
C LEU A 611 -35.67 67.06 -12.76
N ARG A 612 -36.18 65.88 -13.18
CA ARG A 612 -37.34 65.63 -14.05
C ARG A 612 -37.27 64.24 -14.65
#